data_AF-A0A7V9UM93-F1
#
_entry.id   AF-A0A7V9UM93-F1
#
_cell.length_a   1.000
_cell.length_b   1.000
_cell.length_c   1.000
_cell.angle_alpha   90.00
_cell.angle_beta   90.00
_cell.angle_gamma   90.00
#
_symmetry.space_group_name_H-M   'P 1'
#
loop_
_entity.id
_entity.type
_entity.pdbx_description
1 polymer ?
#
loop_
_entity_poly.entity_id
_entity_poly.type
_entity_poly.pdbx_seq_one_letter_code
_entity_poly.pdbx_strand_id
1 'polypeptide(L)'
;KTYASNFGNLINQRGLYFVATAKSDEMFDDAVEEARFLLRARRHLAAGEKDNFGILTPDAITGIRDRVLGTISIVAIAVPAIALVIGGIVIMNIMLVSVTERTKEIGIRKSLGARRSDILKQFMVEAVTLSAIGGAIGVMLAWLIGRVLTAVFFPTYLSIVAVIGAVGVSGIIGVLSGIFPAWKAARLDPIEALRAD
;
A
#
# COMPACT_ATOMS: atom_id res chain seq x y z
N LYS A 1 2.05 27.06 -17.97
CA LYS A 1 1.02 28.00 -18.46
C LYS A 1 -0.09 28.05 -17.42
N THR A 2 -0.22 29.14 -16.70
CA THR A 2 -1.10 29.28 -15.53
C THR A 2 -2.47 29.78 -15.98
N TYR A 3 -3.55 29.42 -15.28
CA TYR A 3 -4.94 29.84 -15.58
C TYR A 3 -5.06 31.34 -15.89
N ALA A 4 -4.34 32.18 -15.13
CA ALA A 4 -4.30 33.63 -15.31
C ALA A 4 -3.76 34.09 -16.68
N SER A 5 -2.86 33.34 -17.33
CA SER A 5 -2.32 33.72 -18.65
C SER A 5 -3.28 33.41 -19.81
N ASN A 6 -4.22 32.48 -19.62
CA ASN A 6 -5.18 32.08 -20.66
C ASN A 6 -6.57 32.70 -20.46
N PHE A 7 -6.95 32.99 -19.21
CA PHE A 7 -8.32 33.40 -18.85
C PHE A 7 -8.41 34.75 -18.13
N GLY A 8 -7.28 35.45 -17.94
CA GLY A 8 -7.22 36.75 -17.28
C GLY A 8 -7.17 36.70 -15.75
N ASN A 9 -6.89 37.85 -15.12
CA ASN A 9 -6.81 37.99 -13.66
C ASN A 9 -8.18 37.77 -12.99
N LEU A 10 -8.19 36.98 -11.90
CA LEU A 10 -9.38 36.66 -11.10
C LEU A 10 -10.09 37.89 -10.48
N ILE A 11 -9.48 39.07 -10.54
CA ILE A 11 -9.92 40.30 -9.88
C ILE A 11 -10.94 41.08 -10.74
N ASN A 12 -11.02 40.83 -12.05
CA ASN A 12 -11.99 41.52 -12.93
C ASN A 12 -13.16 40.60 -13.27
N GLN A 13 -14.18 40.57 -12.40
CA GLN A 13 -15.37 39.70 -12.48
C GLN A 13 -16.34 40.07 -13.63
N ARG A 14 -15.87 40.11 -14.88
CA ARG A 14 -16.75 40.09 -16.08
C ARG A 14 -16.91 38.67 -16.64
N GLY A 15 -16.93 37.67 -15.75
CA GLY A 15 -17.13 36.27 -16.10
C GLY A 15 -18.59 35.87 -15.93
N LEU A 16 -19.16 35.20 -16.92
CA LEU A 16 -20.47 34.55 -16.78
C LEU A 16 -20.24 33.12 -16.31
N TYR A 17 -20.82 32.74 -15.17
CA TYR A 17 -20.77 31.39 -14.63
C TYR A 17 -22.14 30.74 -14.77
N PHE A 18 -22.18 29.54 -15.34
CA PHE A 18 -23.40 28.75 -15.47
C PHE A 18 -23.13 27.34 -14.96
N VAL A 19 -24.13 26.79 -14.27
CA VAL A 19 -24.18 25.38 -13.90
C VAL A 19 -25.31 24.76 -14.70
N ALA A 20 -25.00 23.70 -15.42
CA ALA A 20 -25.97 22.92 -16.19
C ALA A 20 -25.81 21.45 -15.83
N THR A 21 -26.93 20.73 -15.77
CA THR A 21 -26.97 19.29 -15.52
C THR A 21 -27.54 18.59 -16.73
N ALA A 22 -26.90 17.50 -17.14
CA ALA A 22 -27.43 16.64 -18.20
C ALA A 22 -28.70 15.91 -17.72
N LYS A 23 -29.57 15.54 -18.66
CA LYS A 23 -30.82 14.80 -18.35
C LYS A 23 -30.56 13.33 -18.01
N SER A 24 -29.47 12.76 -18.52
CA SER A 24 -28.98 11.41 -18.26
C SER A 24 -27.46 11.37 -18.48
N ASP A 25 -26.79 10.35 -17.94
CA ASP A 25 -25.35 10.15 -18.11
C ASP A 25 -24.97 9.94 -19.58
N GLU A 26 -25.80 9.24 -20.36
CA GLU A 26 -25.56 9.00 -21.80
C GLU A 26 -25.54 10.29 -22.63
N MET A 27 -26.30 11.30 -22.22
CA MET A 27 -26.36 12.60 -22.91
C MET A 27 -25.35 13.61 -22.35
N PHE A 28 -24.48 13.20 -21.42
CA PHE A 28 -23.58 14.12 -20.73
C PHE A 28 -22.58 14.76 -21.69
N ASP A 29 -21.90 13.96 -22.52
CA ASP A 29 -20.90 14.45 -23.47
C ASP A 29 -21.53 15.35 -24.53
N ASP A 30 -22.68 14.96 -25.07
CA ASP A 30 -23.46 15.76 -26.03
C ASP A 30 -23.87 17.11 -25.41
N ALA A 31 -24.34 17.11 -24.15
CA ALA A 31 -24.72 18.33 -23.45
C ALA A 31 -23.51 19.25 -23.18
N VAL A 32 -22.34 18.68 -22.90
CA VAL A 32 -21.09 19.42 -22.73
C VAL A 32 -20.66 20.06 -24.06
N GLU A 33 -20.80 19.35 -25.17
CA GLU A 33 -20.49 19.86 -26.50
C GLU A 33 -21.48 20.96 -26.94
N GLU A 34 -22.77 20.76 -26.70
CA GLU A 34 -23.81 21.77 -26.96
C GLU A 34 -23.56 23.04 -26.14
N ALA A 35 -23.26 22.90 -24.85
CA ALA A 35 -22.89 24.02 -23.99
C ALA A 35 -21.63 24.75 -24.48
N ARG A 36 -20.62 24.00 -24.94
CA ARG A 36 -19.41 24.56 -25.56
C ARG A 36 -19.77 25.36 -26.81
N PHE A 37 -20.58 24.81 -27.69
CA PHE A 37 -21.00 25.45 -28.94
C PHE A 37 -21.72 26.77 -28.68
N LEU A 38 -22.71 26.76 -27.78
CA LEU A 38 -23.47 27.96 -27.41
C LEU A 38 -22.57 29.05 -26.79
N LEU A 39 -21.59 28.66 -25.96
CA LEU A 39 -20.64 29.60 -25.38
C LEU A 39 -19.68 30.18 -26.44
N ARG A 40 -19.20 29.37 -27.39
CA ARG A 40 -18.37 29.85 -28.51
C ARG A 40 -19.15 30.84 -29.39
N ALA A 41 -20.41 30.52 -29.71
CA ALA A 41 -21.28 31.38 -30.50
C ALA A 41 -21.51 32.73 -29.83
N ARG A 42 -21.82 32.72 -28.52
CA ARG A 42 -22.01 33.94 -27.72
C ARG A 42 -20.73 34.77 -27.58
N ARG A 43 -19.56 34.13 -27.55
CA ARG A 43 -18.25 34.80 -27.45
C ARG A 43 -17.69 35.21 -28.81
N HIS A 44 -18.40 34.95 -29.91
CA HIS A 44 -17.98 35.21 -31.28
C HIS A 44 -16.61 34.58 -31.63
N LEU A 45 -16.32 33.38 -31.11
CA LEU A 45 -15.08 32.67 -31.39
C LEU A 45 -15.14 32.00 -32.77
N ALA A 46 -14.12 32.24 -33.60
CA ALA A 46 -14.05 31.66 -34.95
C ALA A 46 -13.77 30.15 -34.93
N ALA A 47 -14.07 29.45 -36.02
CA ALA A 47 -13.72 28.03 -36.17
C ALA A 47 -12.19 27.86 -36.13
N GLY A 48 -11.69 27.08 -35.17
CA GLY A 48 -10.25 26.87 -34.94
C GLY A 48 -9.61 27.78 -33.89
N GLU A 49 -10.31 28.82 -33.42
CA GLU A 49 -9.85 29.64 -32.30
C GLU A 49 -9.93 28.85 -30.98
N LYS A 50 -8.93 28.97 -30.12
CA LYS A 50 -8.90 28.27 -28.82
C LYS A 50 -9.98 28.83 -27.89
N ASP A 51 -10.62 27.96 -27.13
CA ASP A 51 -11.61 28.37 -26.13
C ASP A 51 -10.99 29.34 -25.12
N ASN A 52 -11.59 30.52 -24.98
CA ASN A 52 -11.24 31.52 -23.96
C ASN A 52 -12.09 31.40 -22.68
N PHE A 53 -12.76 30.26 -22.51
CA PHE A 53 -13.56 29.89 -21.34
C PHE A 53 -13.26 28.46 -20.93
N GLY A 54 -13.52 28.13 -19.66
CA GLY A 54 -13.36 26.78 -19.13
C GLY A 54 -14.70 26.09 -18.96
N ILE A 55 -14.76 24.80 -19.25
CA ILE A 55 -15.85 23.91 -18.84
C ILE A 55 -15.29 22.97 -17.77
N LEU A 56 -15.91 22.96 -16.60
CA LEU A 56 -15.54 22.07 -15.50
C LEU A 56 -16.51 20.90 -15.49
N THR A 57 -16.08 19.75 -16.01
CA THR A 57 -16.82 18.50 -15.91
C THR A 57 -16.42 17.74 -14.65
N PRO A 58 -17.30 16.86 -14.11
CA PRO A 58 -16.93 15.94 -13.04
C PRO A 58 -15.69 15.10 -13.41
N ASP A 59 -15.57 14.66 -14.67
CA ASP A 59 -14.42 13.88 -15.15
C ASP A 59 -13.10 14.64 -15.16
N ALA A 60 -13.14 15.95 -15.42
CA ALA A 60 -11.95 16.77 -15.32
C ALA A 60 -11.45 16.83 -13.86
N ILE A 61 -12.37 16.83 -12.88
CA ILE A 61 -12.03 16.85 -11.45
C ILE A 61 -11.52 15.48 -11.00
N THR A 62 -12.20 14.38 -11.38
CA THR A 62 -11.77 13.02 -11.04
C THR A 62 -10.45 12.67 -11.71
N GLY A 63 -10.23 13.07 -12.97
CA GLY A 63 -8.97 12.85 -13.67
C GLY A 63 -7.76 13.57 -13.04
N ILE A 64 -7.96 14.78 -12.50
CA ILE A 64 -6.91 15.47 -11.72
C ILE A 64 -6.64 14.73 -10.41
N ARG A 65 -7.70 14.34 -9.70
CA ARG A 65 -7.60 13.55 -8.47
C ARG A 65 -6.83 12.24 -8.72
N ASP A 66 -7.16 11.50 -9.77
CA ASP A 66 -6.57 10.19 -10.04
C ASP A 66 -5.11 10.29 -10.46
N ARG A 67 -4.70 11.36 -11.15
CA ARG A 67 -3.27 11.60 -11.46
C ARG A 67 -2.46 11.89 -10.20
N VAL A 68 -2.98 12.74 -9.32
CA VAL A 68 -2.31 13.12 -8.07
C VAL A 68 -2.30 11.94 -7.09
N LEU A 69 -3.47 11.37 -6.80
CA LEU A 69 -3.63 10.28 -5.85
C LEU A 69 -3.11 8.95 -6.39
N GLY A 70 -3.17 8.70 -7.70
CA GLY A 70 -2.68 7.45 -8.30
C GLY A 70 -1.16 7.30 -8.14
N THR A 71 -0.40 8.38 -8.38
CA THR A 71 1.06 8.38 -8.16
C THR A 71 1.41 8.13 -6.70
N ILE A 72 0.69 8.78 -5.78
CA ILE A 72 0.85 8.58 -4.33
C ILE A 72 0.50 7.14 -3.95
N SER A 73 -0.56 6.56 -4.54
CA SER A 73 -1.00 5.19 -4.26
C SER A 73 0.04 4.16 -4.65
N ILE A 74 0.71 4.33 -5.79
CA ILE A 74 1.80 3.44 -6.23
C ILE A 74 2.92 3.43 -5.19
N VAL A 75 3.39 4.60 -4.76
CA VAL A 75 4.46 4.72 -3.75
C VAL A 75 3.99 4.15 -2.40
N ALA A 76 2.76 4.43 -2.01
CA ALA A 76 2.15 3.96 -0.77
C ALA A 76 2.03 2.43 -0.72
N ILE A 77 2.01 1.74 -1.85
CA ILE A 77 2.04 0.27 -1.93
C ILE A 77 3.49 -0.24 -2.06
N ALA A 78 4.28 0.38 -2.93
CA ALA A 78 5.62 -0.10 -3.27
C ALA A 78 6.59 -0.04 -2.08
N VAL A 79 6.59 1.06 -1.32
CA VAL A 79 7.52 1.24 -0.20
C VAL A 79 7.26 0.21 0.92
N PRO A 80 6.01 0.03 1.41
CA PRO A 80 5.71 -1.02 2.37
C PRO A 80 5.98 -2.44 1.83
N ALA A 81 5.74 -2.69 0.54
CA ALA A 81 6.03 -4.00 -0.06
C ALA A 81 7.53 -4.33 0.02
N ILE A 82 8.40 -3.37 -0.32
CA ILE A 82 9.85 -3.54 -0.19
C ILE A 82 10.25 -3.72 1.29
N ALA A 83 9.66 -2.94 2.19
CA ALA A 83 9.92 -3.05 3.62
C ALA A 83 9.53 -4.43 4.19
N LEU A 84 8.42 -5.02 3.70
CA LEU A 84 8.00 -6.37 4.06
C LEU A 84 9.01 -7.43 3.60
N VAL A 85 9.54 -7.31 2.38
CA VAL A 85 10.56 -8.22 1.87
C VAL A 85 11.83 -8.15 2.72
N ILE A 86 12.30 -6.94 3.01
CA ILE A 86 13.48 -6.72 3.88
C ILE A 86 13.21 -7.31 5.28
N GLY A 87 12.03 -7.06 5.85
CA GLY A 87 11.61 -7.64 7.13
C GLY A 87 11.62 -9.17 7.13
N GLY A 88 11.12 -9.79 6.05
CA GLY A 88 11.19 -11.25 5.88
C GLY A 88 12.61 -11.79 5.82
N ILE A 89 13.52 -11.11 5.12
CA ILE A 89 14.95 -11.47 5.07
C ILE A 89 15.59 -11.35 6.45
N VAL A 90 15.25 -10.30 7.21
CA VAL A 90 15.75 -10.11 8.58
C VAL A 90 15.29 -11.24 9.50
N ILE A 91 13.99 -11.59 9.46
CA ILE A 91 13.45 -12.73 10.24
C ILE A 91 14.18 -14.02 9.85
N MET A 92 14.34 -14.29 8.55
CA MET A 92 15.04 -15.48 8.06
C MET A 92 16.48 -15.55 8.60
N ASN A 93 17.21 -14.43 8.59
CA ASN A 93 18.59 -14.38 9.08
C ASN A 93 18.69 -14.62 10.59
N ILE A 94 17.84 -13.97 11.38
CA ILE A 94 17.79 -14.18 12.84
C ILE A 94 17.49 -15.65 13.13
N MET A 95 16.53 -16.24 12.42
CA MET A 95 16.19 -17.66 12.58
C MET A 95 17.35 -18.58 12.18
N LEU A 96 18.08 -18.28 11.10
CA LEU A 96 19.27 -19.07 10.72
C LEU A 96 20.35 -19.04 11.80
N VAL A 97 20.62 -17.88 12.39
CA VAL A 97 21.58 -17.73 13.50
C VAL A 97 21.09 -18.52 14.73
N SER A 98 19.81 -18.41 15.07
CA SER A 98 19.24 -19.16 16.21
C SER A 98 19.35 -20.68 16.05
N VAL A 99 19.23 -21.19 14.81
CA VAL A 99 19.41 -22.62 14.51
C VAL A 99 20.86 -23.03 14.73
N THR A 100 21.82 -22.20 14.31
CA THR A 100 23.24 -22.49 14.52
C THR A 100 23.63 -22.45 15.99
N GLU A 101 23.12 -21.51 16.78
CA GLU A 101 23.34 -21.45 18.23
C GLU A 101 22.74 -22.65 18.96
N ARG A 102 21.54 -23.09 18.57
CA ARG A 102 20.83 -24.22 19.17
C ARG A 102 21.14 -25.57 18.53
N THR A 103 22.22 -25.69 17.76
CA THR A 103 22.56 -26.93 17.01
C THR A 103 22.67 -28.15 17.93
N LYS A 104 23.42 -28.04 19.04
CA LYS A 104 23.59 -29.12 20.03
C LYS A 104 22.25 -29.55 20.65
N GLU A 105 21.40 -28.60 21.02
CA GLU A 105 20.07 -28.90 21.59
C GLU A 105 19.18 -29.67 20.61
N ILE A 106 19.18 -29.28 19.33
CA ILE A 106 18.43 -29.96 18.27
C ILE A 106 18.96 -31.39 18.07
N GLY A 107 20.28 -31.56 18.13
CA GLY A 107 20.94 -32.88 18.07
C GLY A 107 20.48 -33.79 19.21
N ILE A 108 20.50 -33.29 20.45
CA ILE A 108 20.03 -34.04 21.63
C ILE A 108 18.56 -34.45 21.48
N ARG A 109 17.67 -33.52 21.06
CA ARG A 109 16.25 -33.85 20.85
C ARG A 109 16.05 -34.95 19.81
N LYS A 110 16.79 -34.91 18.70
CA LYS A 110 16.70 -35.94 17.66
C LYS A 110 17.25 -37.29 18.10
N SER A 111 18.35 -37.31 18.88
CA SER A 111 18.89 -38.54 19.46
C SER A 111 17.93 -39.20 20.45
N LEU A 112 17.08 -38.40 21.11
CA LEU A 112 16.00 -38.87 21.97
C LEU A 112 14.72 -39.28 21.21
N GLY A 113 14.74 -39.24 19.87
CA GLY A 113 13.64 -39.71 19.01
C GLY A 113 12.73 -38.63 18.44
N ALA A 114 13.05 -37.33 18.58
CA ALA A 114 12.27 -36.27 17.94
C ALA A 114 12.29 -36.40 16.40
N ARG A 115 11.11 -36.34 15.77
CA ARG A 115 11.02 -36.44 14.31
C ARG A 115 11.42 -35.12 13.67
N ARG A 116 11.84 -35.19 12.40
CA ARG A 116 12.11 -33.98 11.59
C ARG A 116 10.91 -33.03 11.54
N SER A 117 9.69 -33.57 11.56
CA SER A 117 8.44 -32.82 11.59
C SER A 117 8.26 -32.00 12.87
N ASP A 118 8.76 -32.48 14.00
CA ASP A 118 8.55 -31.84 15.30
C ASP A 118 9.44 -30.60 15.41
N ILE A 119 10.70 -30.75 14.98
CA ILE A 119 11.66 -29.65 14.84
C ILE A 119 11.14 -28.62 13.84
N LEU A 120 10.66 -29.07 12.66
CA LEU A 120 10.11 -28.17 11.65
C LEU A 120 8.95 -27.34 12.20
N LYS A 121 7.99 -27.98 12.89
CA LYS A 121 6.83 -27.30 13.48
C LYS A 121 7.25 -26.30 14.56
N GLN A 122 8.21 -26.65 15.42
CA GLN A 122 8.70 -25.76 16.46
C GLN A 122 9.26 -24.46 15.86
N PHE A 123 10.18 -24.56 14.91
CA PHE A 123 10.77 -23.38 14.27
C PHE A 123 9.77 -22.61 13.42
N MET A 124 8.80 -23.28 12.79
CA MET A 124 7.73 -22.60 12.07
C MET A 124 6.83 -21.80 13.01
N VAL A 125 6.47 -22.36 14.16
CA VAL A 125 5.69 -21.63 15.17
C VAL A 125 6.48 -20.44 15.69
N GLU A 126 7.79 -20.57 15.96
CA GLU A 126 8.65 -19.47 16.40
C GLU A 126 8.73 -18.33 15.37
N ALA A 127 8.86 -18.66 14.07
CA ALA A 127 8.84 -17.65 13.00
C ALA A 127 7.48 -16.95 12.86
N VAL A 128 6.38 -17.72 12.92
CA VAL A 128 5.02 -17.18 12.82
C VAL A 128 4.67 -16.32 14.02
N THR A 129 5.07 -16.70 15.24
CA THR A 129 4.82 -15.89 16.44
C THR A 129 5.62 -14.59 16.40
N LEU A 130 6.89 -14.61 15.98
CA LEU A 130 7.67 -13.40 15.78
C LEU A 130 7.01 -12.45 14.78
N SER A 131 6.55 -12.98 13.64
CA SER A 131 5.83 -12.17 12.65
C SER A 131 4.49 -11.66 13.16
N ALA A 132 3.73 -12.47 13.91
CA ALA A 132 2.44 -12.07 14.47
C ALA A 132 2.60 -10.95 15.52
N ILE A 133 3.61 -11.06 16.39
CA ILE A 133 3.94 -10.01 17.37
C ILE A 133 4.37 -8.73 16.65
N GLY A 134 5.25 -8.83 15.65
CA GLY A 134 5.66 -7.69 14.83
C GLY A 134 4.47 -7.04 14.10
N GLY A 135 3.57 -7.84 13.54
CA GLY A 135 2.34 -7.37 12.91
C GLY A 135 1.39 -6.66 13.88
N ALA A 136 1.20 -7.21 15.08
CA ALA A 136 0.38 -6.60 16.13
C ALA A 136 0.95 -5.25 16.58
N ILE A 137 2.27 -5.18 16.82
CA ILE A 137 2.97 -3.94 17.16
C ILE A 137 2.85 -2.94 16.00
N GLY A 138 3.01 -3.39 14.75
CA GLY A 138 2.86 -2.55 13.56
C GLY A 138 1.48 -1.93 13.44
N VAL A 139 0.41 -2.72 13.65
CA VAL A 139 -0.97 -2.22 13.66
C VAL A 139 -1.21 -1.22 14.79
N MET A 140 -0.69 -1.51 15.99
CA MET A 140 -0.79 -0.61 17.14
C MET A 140 -0.10 0.74 16.87
N LEU A 141 1.10 0.72 16.30
CA LEU A 141 1.83 1.92 15.91
C LEU A 141 1.11 2.69 14.80
N ALA A 142 0.59 2.00 13.79
CA ALA A 142 -0.19 2.62 12.72
C ALA A 142 -1.43 3.33 13.27
N TRP A 143 -2.13 2.72 14.24
CA TRP A 143 -3.28 3.32 14.90
C TRP A 143 -2.89 4.57 15.72
N LEU A 144 -1.81 4.49 16.51
CA LEU A 144 -1.34 5.60 17.32
C LEU A 144 -0.90 6.80 16.47
N ILE A 145 -0.09 6.54 15.43
CA ILE A 145 0.35 7.55 14.48
C ILE A 145 -0.85 8.16 13.75
N GLY A 146 -1.80 7.33 13.30
CA GLY A 146 -3.04 7.80 12.67
C GLY A 146 -3.85 8.72 13.57
N ARG A 147 -3.89 8.44 14.88
CA ARG A 147 -4.58 9.28 15.87
C ARG A 147 -3.92 10.64 16.07
N VAL A 148 -2.59 10.68 16.08
CA VAL A 148 -1.80 11.92 16.14
C VAL A 148 -1.99 12.74 14.87
N LEU A 149 -1.92 12.12 13.70
CA LEU A 149 -2.13 12.79 12.41
C LEU A 149 -3.54 13.38 12.29
N THR A 150 -4.55 12.66 12.76
CA THR A 150 -5.94 13.14 12.81
C THR A 150 -6.10 14.39 13.67
N ALA A 151 -5.32 14.51 14.76
CA ALA A 151 -5.41 15.64 15.66
C ALA A 151 -4.71 16.91 15.12
N VAL A 152 -3.69 16.75 14.26
CA VAL A 152 -2.80 17.86 13.86
C VAL A 152 -3.01 18.30 12.41
N PHE A 153 -3.37 17.39 11.50
CA PHE A 153 -3.34 17.66 10.06
C PHE A 153 -4.70 17.49 9.38
N PHE A 154 -5.19 16.25 9.24
CA PHE A 154 -6.42 15.94 8.49
C PHE A 154 -7.07 14.65 9.01
N PRO A 155 -8.41 14.51 8.91
CA PRO A 155 -9.11 13.32 9.38
C PRO A 155 -8.57 12.05 8.70
N THR A 156 -7.95 11.18 9.49
CA THR A 156 -7.36 9.93 9.00
C THR A 156 -8.21 8.75 9.44
N TYR A 157 -8.59 7.88 8.50
CA TYR A 157 -9.42 6.72 8.78
C TYR A 157 -8.63 5.42 8.57
N LEU A 158 -8.53 4.61 9.62
CA LEU A 158 -7.93 3.28 9.53
C LEU A 158 -9.02 2.26 9.17
N SER A 159 -9.02 1.81 7.92
CA SER A 159 -9.99 0.81 7.46
C SER A 159 -9.71 -0.57 8.06
N ILE A 160 -10.75 -1.24 8.55
CA ILE A 160 -10.66 -2.64 9.04
C ILE A 160 -10.14 -3.57 7.94
N VAL A 161 -10.53 -3.34 6.68
CA VAL A 161 -10.08 -4.14 5.53
C VAL A 161 -8.56 -4.00 5.34
N ALA A 162 -8.02 -2.79 5.53
CA ALA A 162 -6.58 -2.56 5.42
C ALA A 162 -5.82 -3.23 6.56
N VAL A 163 -6.36 -3.23 7.79
CA VAL A 163 -5.77 -3.94 8.94
C VAL A 163 -5.76 -5.44 8.70
N ILE A 164 -6.87 -6.03 8.27
CA ILE A 164 -6.95 -7.46 7.95
C ILE A 164 -5.96 -7.82 6.83
N GLY A 165 -5.90 -6.99 5.77
CA GLY A 165 -4.93 -7.15 4.69
C GLY A 165 -3.48 -7.12 5.17
N ALA A 166 -3.13 -6.15 6.01
CA ALA A 166 -1.78 -6.01 6.57
C ALA A 166 -1.40 -7.22 7.45
N VAL A 167 -2.31 -7.68 8.32
CA VAL A 167 -2.10 -8.87 9.16
C VAL A 167 -1.96 -10.13 8.29
N GLY A 168 -2.79 -10.28 7.26
CA GLY A 168 -2.71 -11.39 6.32
C GLY A 168 -1.37 -11.43 5.58
N VAL A 169 -0.93 -10.30 5.03
CA VAL A 169 0.35 -10.19 4.32
C VAL A 169 1.52 -10.42 5.28
N SER A 170 1.47 -9.89 6.49
CA SER A 170 2.49 -10.16 7.52
C SER A 170 2.59 -11.65 7.84
N GLY A 171 1.46 -12.33 8.04
CA GLY A 171 1.44 -13.78 8.28
C GLY A 171 2.06 -14.58 7.13
N ILE A 172 1.77 -14.22 5.87
CA ILE A 172 2.38 -14.85 4.70
C ILE A 172 3.91 -14.67 4.71
N ILE A 173 4.39 -13.45 4.96
CA ILE A 173 5.83 -13.15 5.04
C ILE A 173 6.48 -13.96 6.18
N GLY A 174 5.84 -14.05 7.35
CA GLY A 174 6.32 -14.84 8.49
C GLY A 174 6.47 -16.32 8.16
N VAL A 175 5.49 -16.91 7.48
CA VAL A 175 5.58 -18.30 7.01
C VAL A 175 6.72 -18.45 5.99
N LEU A 176 6.76 -17.61 4.95
CA LEU A 176 7.77 -17.71 3.89
C LEU A 176 9.20 -17.58 4.41
N SER A 177 9.44 -16.62 5.31
CA SER A 177 10.75 -16.38 5.92
C SER A 177 11.20 -17.52 6.87
N GLY A 178 10.26 -18.21 7.51
CA GLY A 178 10.57 -19.31 8.43
C GLY A 178 10.80 -20.67 7.76
N ILE A 179 10.28 -20.90 6.54
CA ILE A 179 10.31 -22.24 5.91
C ILE A 179 11.74 -22.74 5.74
N PHE A 180 12.62 -21.89 5.19
CA PHE A 180 14.01 -22.25 4.93
C PHE A 180 14.80 -22.59 6.21
N PRO A 181 14.85 -21.73 7.26
CA PRO A 181 15.58 -22.06 8.48
C PRO A 181 14.99 -23.27 9.21
N ALA A 182 13.66 -23.40 9.27
CA ALA A 182 13.00 -24.54 9.89
C ALA A 182 13.35 -25.85 9.17
N TRP A 183 13.39 -25.83 7.83
CA TRP A 183 13.81 -26.98 7.03
C TRP A 183 15.28 -27.34 7.25
N LYS A 184 16.15 -26.33 7.34
CA LYS A 184 17.57 -26.52 7.66
C LYS A 184 17.76 -27.18 9.04
N ALA A 185 17.07 -26.69 10.07
CA ALA A 185 17.10 -27.27 11.42
C ALA A 185 16.58 -28.72 11.45
N ALA A 186 15.47 -28.97 10.75
CA ALA A 186 14.87 -30.30 10.65
C ALA A 186 15.78 -31.33 9.95
N ARG A 187 16.78 -30.90 9.18
CA ARG A 187 17.72 -31.79 8.47
C ARG A 187 19.08 -32.00 9.15
N LEU A 188 19.37 -31.31 10.25
CA LEU A 188 20.61 -31.53 11.02
C LEU A 188 20.81 -33.02 11.39
N ASP A 189 22.01 -33.54 11.18
CA ASP A 189 22.40 -34.88 11.63
C ASP A 189 22.71 -34.85 13.14
N PRO A 190 22.08 -35.72 13.96
CA PRO A 190 22.33 -35.75 15.40
C PRO A 190 23.80 -36.01 15.76
N ILE A 191 24.52 -36.81 14.97
CA ILE A 191 25.91 -37.17 15.23
C ILE A 191 26.82 -35.96 14.98
N GLU A 192 26.63 -35.28 13.85
CA GLU A 192 27.37 -34.06 13.53
C GLU A 192 27.06 -32.93 14.53
N ALA A 193 25.79 -32.79 14.92
CA ALA A 193 25.35 -31.76 15.85
C ALA A 193 25.95 -31.92 17.26
N LEU A 194 26.23 -33.15 17.70
CA LEU A 194 26.87 -33.44 18.98
C LEU A 194 28.39 -33.36 18.93
N ARG A 195 28.98 -33.54 17.74
CA ARG A 195 30.43 -33.44 17.50
C ARG A 195 30.91 -32.00 17.30
N ALA A 196 30.02 -31.09 16.91
CA ALA A 196 30.33 -29.67 16.82
C ALA A 196 30.69 -29.12 18.21
N ASP A 197 31.94 -28.70 18.39
CA ASP A 197 32.46 -28.12 19.63
C ASP A 197 31.80 -26.77 19.96
#